data_AF-A0A6H1ZUL7-F1
#
_entry.id   AF-A0A6H1ZUL7-F1
#
_cell.length_a   1.000
_cell.length_b   1.000
_cell.length_c   1.000
_cell.angle_alpha   90.00
_cell.angle_beta   90.00
_cell.angle_gamma   90.00
#
_symmetry.space_group_name_H-M   'P 1'
#
loop_
_entity.id
_entity.type
_entity.pdbx_description
1 polymer ?
#
loop_
_entity_poly.entity_id
_entity_poly.type
_entity_poly.pdbx_seq_one_letter_code
_entity_poly.pdbx_strand_id
1 'polypeptide(L)'
;MSDDWNLDAQGNVAVAPVAGWKLASFAGMGVVFRLDYLDGPDALARMETTSSAQFVLLPAQALELAEAIRVRAEAALAPSREPKN
;
A
#
# COMPACT_ATOMS: atom_id res chain seq x y z
N MET A 1 -4.30 6.35 -18.43
CA MET A 1 -3.51 7.29 -17.60
C MET A 1 -2.17 6.64 -17.40
N SER A 2 -1.08 7.35 -17.68
CA SER A 2 0.27 6.82 -17.56
C SER A 2 0.49 6.21 -16.17
N ASP A 3 1.06 5.00 -16.12
CA ASP A 3 1.48 4.28 -14.91
C ASP A 3 2.70 4.98 -14.27
N ASP A 4 2.60 6.29 -14.03
CA ASP A 4 3.71 7.07 -13.51
C ASP A 4 3.79 6.88 -12.00
N TRP A 5 4.49 5.81 -11.62
CA TRP A 5 4.97 5.64 -10.26
C TRP A 5 5.78 6.86 -9.83
N ASN A 6 5.63 7.27 -8.57
CA ASN A 6 6.57 8.22 -7.98
C ASN A 6 7.94 7.57 -7.94
N LEU A 7 8.96 8.24 -8.48
CA LEU A 7 10.33 7.74 -8.51
C LEU A 7 11.21 8.44 -7.46
N ASP A 8 12.20 7.72 -6.94
CA ASP A 8 13.27 8.28 -6.12
C ASP A 8 14.31 9.04 -6.99
N ALA A 9 15.33 9.60 -6.35
CA ALA A 9 16.39 10.34 -7.04
C ALA A 9 17.24 9.46 -7.99
N GLN A 10 17.13 8.13 -7.87
CA GLN A 10 17.82 7.14 -8.67
C GLN A 10 16.94 6.57 -9.79
N GLY A 11 15.67 7.00 -9.87
CA GLY A 11 14.72 6.54 -10.88
C GLY A 11 14.03 5.21 -10.54
N ASN A 12 14.17 4.69 -9.31
CA ASN A 12 13.41 3.52 -8.86
C ASN A 12 12.06 3.96 -8.31
N VAL A 13 11.09 3.03 -8.24
CA VAL A 13 9.82 3.31 -7.56
C VAL A 13 10.10 3.68 -6.11
N ALA A 14 9.68 4.88 -5.72
CA ALA A 14 9.77 5.34 -4.35
C ALA A 14 8.80 4.54 -3.48
N VAL A 15 9.33 3.76 -2.55
CA VAL A 15 8.54 2.90 -1.66
C VAL A 15 8.71 3.29 -0.21
N ALA A 16 7.60 3.25 0.52
CA ALA A 16 7.53 3.43 1.96
C ALA A 16 6.94 2.16 2.59
N PRO A 17 7.69 1.42 3.42
CA PRO A 17 7.18 0.21 4.05
C PRO A 17 5.94 0.50 4.89
N VAL A 18 4.89 -0.29 4.69
CA VAL A 18 3.67 -0.21 5.51
C VAL A 18 3.95 -0.80 6.89
N ALA A 19 3.73 0.00 7.93
CA ALA A 19 3.90 -0.38 9.33
C ALA A 19 2.57 -0.79 9.98
N GLY A 20 1.44 -0.28 9.48
CA GLY A 20 0.12 -0.62 9.98
C GLY A 20 -0.99 0.11 9.25
N TRP A 21 -2.24 -0.22 9.59
CA TRP A 21 -3.40 0.47 9.06
C TRP A 21 -4.58 0.45 10.04
N LYS A 22 -5.49 1.41 9.89
CA LYS A 22 -6.76 1.47 10.62
C LYS A 22 -7.89 1.84 9.68
N LEU A 23 -9.06 1.26 9.93
CA LEU A 23 -10.28 1.52 9.19
C LEU A 23 -11.39 1.94 10.14
N ALA A 24 -12.18 2.94 9.74
CA ALA A 24 -13.40 3.32 10.42
C ALA A 24 -14.49 3.65 9.39
N SER A 25 -15.74 3.34 9.69
CA SER A 25 -16.87 3.84 8.91
C SER A 25 -17.36 5.17 9.50
N PHE A 26 -17.84 6.08 8.65
CA PHE A 26 -18.50 7.30 9.13
C PHE A 26 -19.85 7.48 8.44
N ALA A 27 -20.88 7.69 9.26
CA ALA A 27 -22.25 7.98 8.85
C ALA A 27 -22.88 7.04 7.80
N GLY A 28 -22.32 5.83 7.59
CA GLY A 28 -22.72 4.94 6.49
C GLY A 28 -22.42 5.47 5.08
N MET A 29 -21.70 6.60 4.98
CA MET A 29 -21.42 7.30 3.73
C MET A 29 -20.06 6.97 3.14
N GLY A 30 -19.12 6.50 3.96
CA GLY A 30 -17.78 6.16 3.52
C GLY A 30 -16.93 5.47 4.57
N VAL A 31 -15.69 5.20 4.17
CA VAL A 31 -14.66 4.53 4.94
C VAL A 31 -13.49 5.50 5.11
N VAL A 32 -13.10 5.76 6.35
CA VAL A 32 -11.83 6.38 6.68
C VAL A 32 -10.76 5.31 6.69
N PHE A 33 -9.73 5.49 5.87
CA PHE A 33 -8.56 4.62 5.81
C PHE A 33 -7.33 5.38 6.26
N ARG A 34 -6.70 4.91 7.34
CA ARG A 34 -5.40 5.38 7.79
C ARG A 34 -4.35 4.33 7.45
N LEU A 35 -3.29 4.76 6.79
CA LEU A 35 -2.10 3.97 6.51
C LEU A 35 -0.93 4.55 7.29
N ASP A 36 -0.31 3.74 8.13
CA ASP A 36 0.91 4.08 8.84
C ASP A 36 2.09 3.47 8.07
N TYR A 37 3.11 4.28 7.77
CA TYR A 37 4.26 3.89 6.96
C TYR A 37 5.56 4.48 7.51
N LEU A 38 6.67 3.90 7.09
CA LEU A 38 8.02 4.38 7.43
C LEU A 38 8.56 5.23 6.28
N ASP A 39 9.25 6.34 6.61
CA ASP A 39 9.78 7.30 5.62
C ASP A 39 11.02 6.75 4.90
N GLY A 40 10.79 5.72 4.09
CA GLY A 40 11.80 5.01 3.32
C GLY A 40 12.21 3.66 3.92
N PRO A 41 12.95 2.84 3.16
CA PRO A 41 13.32 1.48 3.55
C PRO A 41 14.26 1.43 4.77
N ASP A 42 15.14 2.42 4.92
CA ASP A 42 16.14 2.46 6.01
C ASP A 42 15.52 2.75 7.39
N ALA A 43 14.36 3.41 7.43
CA ALA A 43 13.66 3.76 8.65
C ALA A 43 13.21 2.51 9.44
N LEU A 44 12.98 1.38 8.76
CA LEU A 44 12.65 0.11 9.39
C LEU A 44 13.83 -0.44 10.21
N ALA A 45 15.05 -0.36 9.67
CA ALA A 45 16.25 -0.81 10.36
C ALA A 45 16.59 0.07 11.57
N ARG A 46 16.19 1.35 11.53
CA ARG A 46 16.45 2.34 12.58
C ARG A 46 15.35 2.43 13.64
N MET A 47 14.28 1.64 13.52
CA MET A 47 13.08 1.71 14.38
C MET A 47 12.55 3.15 14.50
N GLU A 48 12.58 3.91 13.41
CA GLU A 48 12.18 5.30 13.38
C GLU A 48 10.65 5.47 13.49
N THR A 49 10.24 6.70 13.82
CA THR A 49 8.83 7.08 13.98
C THR A 49 8.03 6.84 12.71
N THR A 50 6.84 6.27 12.86
CA THR A 50 5.90 6.05 11.75
C THR A 50 5.19 7.33 11.34
N SER A 51 5.22 7.64 10.05
CA SER A 51 4.36 8.65 9.41
C SER A 51 2.99 8.05 9.08
N SER A 52 1.97 8.90 8.90
CA SER A 52 0.60 8.44 8.65
C SER A 52 -0.07 9.25 7.54
N ALA A 53 -0.70 8.55 6.60
CA ALA A 53 -1.61 9.13 5.61
C ALA A 53 -3.05 8.71 5.92
N GLN A 54 -4.01 9.63 5.76
CA GLN A 54 -5.43 9.38 5.98
C GLN A 54 -6.25 9.75 4.75
N PHE A 55 -7.18 8.87 4.40
CA PHE A 55 -8.00 8.98 3.22
C PHE A 55 -9.47 8.76 3.59
N VAL A 56 -10.35 9.46 2.88
CA VAL A 56 -11.78 9.17 2.88
C VAL A 56 -12.11 8.49 1.56
N LEU A 57 -12.70 7.30 1.65
CA LEU A 57 -13.11 6.50 0.51
C LEU A 57 -14.63 6.36 0.51
N LEU A 58 -15.23 6.48 -0.67
CA LEU A 58 -16.60 6.01 -0.87
C LEU A 58 -16.64 4.47 -0.83
N PRO A 59 -17.79 3.85 -0.51
CA PRO A 59 -17.89 2.39 -0.41
C PRO A 59 -17.41 1.66 -1.66
N ALA A 60 -17.77 2.16 -2.85
CA ALA A 60 -17.33 1.57 -4.12
C ALA A 60 -15.81 1.62 -4.29
N GLN A 61 -15.17 2.74 -3.93
CA GLN A 61 -13.71 2.91 -4.01
C GLN A 61 -12.99 2.01 -3.01
N ALA A 62 -13.54 1.83 -1.81
CA ALA A 62 -12.97 0.93 -0.81
C ALA A 62 -13.01 -0.53 -1.27
N LEU A 63 -14.11 -0.96 -1.92
CA LEU A 63 -14.22 -2.30 -2.49
C LEU A 63 -13.25 -2.51 -3.66
N GLU A 64 -13.15 -1.52 -4.55
CA GLU A 64 -12.21 -1.56 -5.69
C GLU A 64 -10.76 -1.65 -5.21
N LEU A 65 -10.37 -0.84 -4.22
CA LEU A 65 -9.03 -0.87 -3.62
C LEU A 65 -8.74 -2.24 -2.98
N ALA A 66 -9.69 -2.79 -2.22
CA ALA A 66 -9.53 -4.09 -1.58
C ALA A 66 -9.31 -5.20 -2.60
N GLU A 67 -10.08 -5.21 -3.68
CA GLU A 67 -9.94 -6.19 -4.76
C GLU A 67 -8.62 -6.04 -5.50
N ALA A 68 -8.19 -4.81 -5.82
CA ALA A 68 -6.91 -4.56 -6.46
C ALA A 68 -5.73 -5.06 -5.60
N ILE A 69 -5.75 -4.81 -4.30
CA ILE A 69 -4.73 -5.31 -3.37
C ILE A 69 -4.76 -6.83 -3.31
N ARG A 70 -5.95 -7.44 -3.17
CA ARG A 70 -6.13 -8.89 -3.10
C ARG A 70 -5.52 -9.60 -4.31
N VAL A 71 -5.90 -9.17 -5.52
CA VAL A 71 -5.42 -9.75 -6.77
C VAL A 71 -3.88 -9.72 -6.86
N ARG A 72 -3.26 -8.60 -6.47
CA ARG A 72 -1.79 -8.46 -6.49
C ARG A 72 -1.10 -9.29 -5.41
N ALA A 73 -1.67 -9.36 -4.21
CA ALA A 73 -1.14 -10.18 -3.13
C ALA A 73 -1.19 -11.67 -3.48
N GLU A 74 -2.31 -12.13 -4.05
CA GLU A 74 -2.46 -13.52 -4.53
C GLU A 74 -1.44 -13.87 -5.61
N ALA A 75 -1.24 -12.97 -6.59
CA ALA A 75 -0.22 -13.16 -7.62
C ALA A 75 1.20 -13.20 -7.05
N ALA A 76 1.52 -12.40 -6.03
CA ALA A 76 2.83 -12.38 -5.38
C ALA A 76 3.09 -13.64 -4.52
N LEU A 77 2.04 -14.28 -4.00
CA LEU A 77 2.14 -15.53 -3.25
C LEU A 77 2.17 -16.78 -4.14
N ALA A 78 1.80 -16.67 -5.42
CA ALA A 78 1.87 -17.79 -6.33
C ALA A 78 3.34 -18.23 -6.49
N PRO A 79 3.67 -19.52 -6.34
CA PRO A 79 5.05 -19.99 -6.39
C PRO A 79 5.68 -19.60 -7.74
N SER A 80 6.85 -18.95 -7.68
CA SER A 80 7.69 -18.75 -8.86
C SER A 80 7.90 -20.11 -9.51
N ARG A 81 7.31 -20.32 -10.69
CA ARG A 81 7.63 -21.49 -11.51
C ARG A 81 9.10 -21.33 -11.90
N GLU A 82 9.99 -21.92 -11.12
CA GLU A 82 11.37 -22.11 -11.56
C GLU A 82 11.33 -22.84 -12.91
N PRO A 83 12.03 -22.36 -13.94
CA PRO A 83 12.16 -23.12 -15.16
C PRO A 83 12.86 -24.44 -14.81
N LYS A 84 12.18 -25.56 -15.07
CA LYS A 84 12.82 -26.88 -15.00
C LYS A 84 13.98 -26.89 -15.99
N ASN A 85 15.20 -26.99 -15.46
CA ASN A 85 16.39 -27.40 -16.22
C ASN A 85 16.20 -28.78 -16.84
#